data_AF-A0A6V8P600-F1
#
_entry.id   AF-A0A6V8P600-F1
#
_cell.length_a   1.000
_cell.length_b   1.000
_cell.length_c   1.000
_cell.angle_alpha   90.00
_cell.angle_beta   90.00
_cell.angle_gamma   90.00
#
_symmetry.space_group_name_H-M   'P 1'
#
loop_
_entity.id
_entity.type
_entity.pdbx_description
1 polymer ?
#
loop_
_entity_poly.entity_id
_entity_poly.type
_entity_poly.pdbx_seq_one_letter_code
_entity_poly.pdbx_strand_id
1 'polypeptide(L)'
;SKEKEFEQKVNQLNEKYREKIDFRIVGSLPPYSFSTMEVRTVEFEAVDAARKALGLDDEATMFEIKEAYRDLTHKCHPDENPDDIHAMEQFKRVSEAYKMLTYYCQHYKYSFREADVKNFVIHVSQ
;
A
#
# COMPACT_ATOMS: atom_id res chain seq x y z
N SER A 1 24.21 9.35 29.20
CA SER A 1 24.10 7.97 28.65
C SER A 1 23.40 8.07 27.31
N LYS A 2 23.82 7.29 26.31
CA LYS A 2 23.14 7.21 25.00
C LYS A 2 21.68 6.78 25.14
N GLU A 3 21.37 6.01 26.18
CA GLU A 3 20.02 5.56 26.53
C GLU A 3 19.11 6.73 26.93
N LYS A 4 19.57 7.63 27.81
CA LYS A 4 18.83 8.85 28.19
C LYS A 4 18.59 9.79 27.00
N GLU A 5 19.56 9.89 26.10
CA GLU A 5 19.41 10.69 24.88
C GLU A 5 18.35 10.08 23.94
N PHE A 6 18.31 8.75 23.84
CA PHE A 6 17.31 8.03 23.07
C PHE A 6 15.90 8.18 23.65
N GLU A 7 15.74 8.03 24.97
CA GLU A 7 14.49 8.29 25.70
C GLU A 7 13.96 9.71 25.45
N GLN A 8 14.85 10.71 25.50
CA GLN A 8 14.49 12.09 25.22
C GLN A 8 13.96 12.28 23.80
N LYS A 9 14.57 11.63 22.79
CA LYS A 9 14.11 11.69 21.40
C LYS A 9 12.74 11.02 21.22
N VAL A 10 12.50 9.88 21.87
CA VAL A 10 11.20 9.20 21.84
C VAL A 10 10.11 10.06 22.46
N ASN A 11 10.39 10.71 23.59
CA ASN A 11 9.45 11.63 24.23
C ASN A 11 9.14 12.86 23.35
N GLN A 12 10.14 13.41 22.66
CA GLN A 12 9.92 14.49 21.69
C GLN A 12 9.03 14.05 20.52
N LEU A 13 9.17 12.81 20.05
CA LEU A 13 8.31 12.25 19.01
C LEU A 13 6.87 12.06 19.51
N ASN A 14 6.68 11.53 20.73
CA ASN A 14 5.36 11.40 21.35
C ASN A 14 4.65 12.75 21.52
N GLU A 15 5.39 13.79 21.91
CA GLU A 15 4.83 15.13 22.02
C GLU A 15 4.49 15.72 20.64
N LYS A 16 5.36 15.52 19.65
CA LYS A 16 5.16 16.01 18.28
C LYS A 16 3.95 15.37 17.59
N TYR A 17 3.69 14.09 17.85
CA TYR A 17 2.61 13.33 17.21
C TYR A 17 1.48 12.94 18.18
N ARG A 18 1.30 13.72 19.25
CA ARG A 18 0.28 13.50 20.28
C ARG A 18 -1.09 13.23 19.65
N GLU A 19 -1.79 12.22 20.17
CA GLU A 19 -3.10 11.72 19.70
C GLU A 19 -3.13 11.07 18.31
N LYS A 20 -2.00 11.04 17.58
CA LYS A 20 -1.88 10.40 16.26
C LYS A 20 -1.09 9.10 16.31
N ILE A 21 0.08 9.12 16.95
CA ILE A 21 1.02 7.98 17.01
C ILE A 21 1.69 7.94 18.39
N ASP A 22 1.86 6.74 18.95
CA ASP A 22 2.52 6.48 20.24
C ASP A 22 3.80 5.67 20.01
N PHE A 23 4.95 6.25 20.36
CA PHE A 23 6.28 5.66 20.26
C PHE A 23 6.70 5.10 21.62
N ARG A 24 7.00 3.80 21.69
CA ARG A 24 7.40 3.10 22.92
C ARG A 24 8.78 2.46 22.76
N ILE A 25 9.57 2.52 23.83
CA ILE A 25 10.86 1.82 23.93
C ILE A 25 10.60 0.44 24.53
N VAL A 26 10.98 -0.61 23.82
CA VAL A 26 10.82 -2.00 24.28
C VAL A 26 12.20 -2.60 24.50
N GLY A 27 12.45 -3.14 25.70
CA GLY A 27 13.72 -3.78 26.06
C GLY A 27 13.94 -5.14 25.41
N SER A 28 15.11 -5.74 25.65
CA SER A 28 15.50 -7.02 25.07
C SER A 28 14.94 -8.23 25.86
N LEU A 29 13.98 -8.97 25.26
CA LEU A 29 13.56 -10.41 25.47
C LEU A 29 12.16 -10.68 26.12
N PRO A 30 11.52 -11.86 25.87
CA PRO A 30 10.79 -12.31 24.68
C PRO A 30 9.26 -12.53 24.95
N PRO A 31 8.51 -13.26 24.10
CA PRO A 31 7.47 -12.78 23.18
C PRO A 31 6.09 -12.56 23.81
N TYR A 32 5.58 -11.32 23.96
CA TYR A 32 4.13 -11.07 24.04
C TYR A 32 3.76 -9.68 23.47
N SER A 33 2.92 -9.72 22.43
CA SER A 33 2.21 -8.65 21.70
C SER A 33 2.75 -7.21 21.79
N PHE A 34 3.88 -6.91 21.14
CA PHE A 34 4.07 -5.58 20.60
C PHE A 34 3.52 -5.56 19.17
N SER A 35 2.62 -4.62 18.87
CA SER A 35 2.21 -4.37 17.49
C SER A 35 3.31 -3.52 16.84
N THR A 36 4.11 -4.14 15.97
CA THR A 36 5.04 -3.41 15.12
C THR A 36 4.23 -2.50 14.20
N MET A 37 4.35 -1.18 14.37
CA MET A 37 3.84 -0.21 13.43
C MET A 37 4.95 0.11 12.42
N GLU A 38 4.84 -0.48 11.25
CA GLU A 38 5.73 -0.18 10.13
C GLU A 38 5.13 0.97 9.33
N VAL A 39 5.76 2.15 9.42
CA VAL A 39 5.39 3.29 8.57
C VAL A 39 6.22 3.19 7.29
N ARG A 40 5.60 2.71 6.22
CA ARG A 40 6.22 2.74 4.89
C ARG A 40 5.73 3.98 4.15
N THR A 41 6.66 4.81 3.69
CA THR A 41 6.36 5.86 2.72
C THR A 41 6.34 5.22 1.33
N VAL A 42 5.29 5.51 0.56
CA VAL A 42 5.22 5.15 -0.85
C VAL A 42 5.48 6.42 -1.64
N GLU A 43 6.52 6.41 -2.47
CA GLU A 43 6.87 7.55 -3.33
C GLU A 43 5.85 7.68 -4.48
N PHE A 44 5.47 8.91 -4.82
CA PHE A 44 4.47 9.19 -5.86
C PHE A 44 4.87 8.60 -7.21
N GLU A 45 6.15 8.73 -7.57
CA GLU A 45 6.71 8.24 -8.84
C GLU A 45 6.55 6.72 -8.99
N ALA A 46 6.63 5.97 -7.88
CA ALA A 46 6.42 4.53 -7.89
C ALA A 46 4.96 4.16 -8.16
N VAL A 47 4.03 4.91 -7.57
CA VAL A 47 2.58 4.72 -7.78
C VAL A 47 2.19 5.11 -9.21
N ASP A 48 2.67 6.26 -9.69
CA ASP A 48 2.37 6.74 -11.05
C ASP A 48 2.97 5.81 -12.12
N ALA A 49 4.20 5.33 -11.93
CA ALA A 49 4.80 4.34 -12.83
C ALA A 49 4.01 3.02 -12.86
N ALA A 50 3.50 2.57 -11.71
CA ALA A 50 2.69 1.35 -11.62
C ALA A 50 1.32 1.51 -12.31
N ARG A 51 0.64 2.64 -12.09
CA ARG A 51 -0.61 3.01 -12.77
C ARG A 51 -0.44 3.01 -14.29
N LYS A 52 0.61 3.67 -14.79
CA LYS A 52 0.94 3.72 -16.22
C LYS A 52 1.29 2.35 -16.79
N ALA A 53 1.97 1.48 -16.02
CA ALA A 53 2.28 0.13 -16.46
C ALA A 53 1.04 -0.76 -16.63
N LEU A 54 -0.04 -0.48 -15.88
CA LEU A 54 -1.34 -1.13 -16.07
C LEU A 54 -2.25 -0.38 -17.06
N GLY A 55 -1.83 0.78 -17.59
CA GLY A 55 -2.62 1.56 -18.54
C GLY A 55 -3.84 2.24 -17.91
N LEU A 56 -3.77 2.58 -16.62
CA LEU A 56 -4.87 3.21 -15.89
C LEU A 56 -4.79 4.74 -15.96
N ASP A 57 -5.93 5.42 -15.88
CA ASP A 57 -6.04 6.87 -15.73
C ASP A 57 -5.65 7.35 -14.31
N ASP A 58 -5.58 8.66 -14.12
CA ASP A 58 -5.22 9.29 -12.84
C ASP A 58 -6.18 8.89 -11.70
N GLU A 59 -7.40 8.48 -12.05
CA GLU A 59 -8.39 7.89 -11.14
C GLU A 59 -8.74 6.48 -11.62
N ALA A 60 -8.71 5.50 -10.71
CA ALA A 60 -9.12 4.13 -10.99
C ALA A 60 -9.65 3.45 -9.72
N THR A 61 -10.71 2.67 -9.88
CA THR A 61 -11.29 1.82 -8.85
C THR A 61 -10.46 0.55 -8.65
N MET A 62 -10.65 -0.10 -7.51
CA MET A 62 -10.03 -1.41 -7.28
C MET A 62 -10.54 -2.51 -8.22
N PHE A 63 -11.70 -2.30 -8.84
CA PHE A 63 -12.19 -3.18 -9.89
C PHE A 63 -11.36 -3.01 -11.16
N GLU A 64 -11.19 -1.78 -11.64
CA GLU A 64 -10.42 -1.46 -12.86
C GLU A 64 -8.95 -1.87 -12.73
N ILE A 65 -8.32 -1.68 -11.56
CA ILE A 65 -6.94 -2.13 -11.31
C ILE A 65 -6.82 -3.66 -11.46
N LYS A 66 -7.80 -4.42 -10.98
CA LYS A 66 -7.80 -5.89 -11.08
C LYS A 66 -8.09 -6.36 -12.49
N GLU A 67 -9.00 -5.68 -13.20
CA GLU A 67 -9.35 -5.97 -14.57
C GLU A 67 -8.14 -5.74 -15.51
N ALA A 68 -7.51 -4.58 -15.43
CA ALA A 68 -6.33 -4.24 -16.22
C ALA A 68 -5.17 -5.24 -15.99
N TYR A 69 -4.95 -5.65 -14.74
CA TYR A 69 -3.96 -6.68 -14.41
C TYR A 69 -4.29 -8.01 -15.09
N ARG A 70 -5.53 -8.50 -14.99
CA ARG A 70 -5.95 -9.77 -15.61
C ARG A 70 -5.76 -9.75 -17.12
N ASP A 71 -6.19 -8.67 -17.77
CA ASP A 71 -6.09 -8.55 -19.23
C ASP A 71 -4.64 -8.55 -19.72
N LEU A 72 -3.75 -7.83 -19.02
CA LEU A 72 -2.33 -7.77 -19.38
C LEU A 72 -1.60 -9.08 -19.07
N THR A 73 -1.93 -9.74 -17.97
CA THR A 73 -1.36 -11.05 -17.60
C THR A 73 -1.77 -12.13 -18.59
N HIS A 74 -3.01 -12.14 -19.07
CA HIS A 74 -3.44 -13.04 -20.13
C HIS A 74 -2.64 -12.81 -21.43
N LYS A 75 -2.51 -11.55 -21.87
CA LYS A 75 -1.76 -11.20 -23.10
C LYS A 75 -0.29 -11.59 -23.06
N CYS A 76 0.34 -11.51 -21.89
CA CYS A 76 1.78 -11.74 -21.73
C CYS A 76 2.09 -13.07 -21.04
N HIS A 77 1.14 -14.01 -20.96
CA HIS A 77 1.32 -15.23 -20.18
C HIS A 77 2.47 -16.07 -20.75
N PRO A 78 3.41 -16.56 -19.92
CA PRO A 78 4.56 -17.33 -20.40
C PRO A 78 4.16 -18.63 -21.09
N ASP A 79 3.05 -19.27 -20.69
CA ASP A 79 2.58 -20.49 -21.37
C ASP A 79 2.10 -20.22 -22.81
N GLU A 80 1.57 -19.03 -23.08
CA GLU A 80 1.14 -18.62 -24.43
C GLU A 80 2.29 -18.00 -25.23
N ASN A 81 3.34 -17.53 -24.54
CA ASN A 81 4.49 -16.82 -25.11
C ASN A 81 5.84 -17.38 -24.60
N PRO A 82 6.14 -18.67 -24.80
CA PRO A 82 7.25 -19.36 -24.12
C PRO A 82 8.65 -18.86 -24.50
N ASP A 83 8.82 -18.30 -25.70
CA ASP A 83 10.12 -17.83 -26.21
C ASP A 83 10.17 -16.29 -26.37
N ASP A 84 9.11 -15.58 -25.96
CA ASP A 84 9.05 -14.12 -26.08
C ASP A 84 9.60 -13.46 -24.80
N ILE A 85 10.87 -13.04 -24.90
CA ILE A 85 11.57 -12.30 -23.84
C ILE A 85 10.82 -10.99 -23.50
N HIS A 86 10.21 -10.33 -24.48
CA HIS A 86 9.45 -9.11 -24.23
C HIS A 86 8.15 -9.38 -23.48
N ALA A 87 7.44 -10.47 -23.80
CA ALA A 87 6.26 -10.90 -23.04
C ALA A 87 6.64 -11.21 -21.58
N MET A 88 7.78 -11.87 -21.35
CA MET A 88 8.28 -12.15 -20.00
C MET A 88 8.62 -10.87 -19.21
N GLU A 89 9.33 -9.93 -19.83
CA GLU A 89 9.64 -8.63 -19.20
C GLU A 89 8.37 -7.85 -18.87
N GLN A 90 7.42 -7.81 -19.80
CA GLN A 90 6.14 -7.14 -19.61
C GLN A 90 5.31 -7.81 -18.50
N PHE A 91 5.27 -9.15 -18.45
CA PHE A 91 4.60 -9.91 -17.41
C PHE A 91 5.15 -9.56 -16.02
N LYS A 92 6.48 -9.49 -15.90
CA LYS A 92 7.15 -9.11 -14.65
C LYS A 92 6.77 -7.68 -14.25
N ARG A 93 6.83 -6.73 -15.19
CA ARG A 93 6.49 -5.32 -14.96
C ARG A 93 5.03 -5.15 -14.51
N VAL A 94 4.10 -5.82 -15.18
CA VAL A 94 2.66 -5.80 -14.85
C VAL A 94 2.41 -6.39 -13.46
N SER A 95 3.09 -7.48 -13.12
CA SER A 95 3.00 -8.10 -11.80
C SER A 95 3.56 -7.20 -10.68
N GLU A 96 4.67 -6.51 -10.91
CA GLU A 96 5.25 -5.55 -9.95
C GLU A 96 4.35 -4.32 -9.78
N ALA A 97 3.80 -3.80 -10.88
CA ALA A 97 2.86 -2.68 -10.87
C ALA A 97 1.59 -2.99 -10.08
N TYR A 98 0.97 -4.15 -10.34
CA TYR A 98 -0.22 -4.58 -9.59
C TYR A 98 0.07 -4.73 -8.10
N LYS A 99 1.22 -5.28 -7.71
CA LYS A 99 1.64 -5.37 -6.29
C LYS A 99 1.77 -3.99 -5.66
N MET A 100 2.36 -3.02 -6.36
CA MET A 100 2.54 -1.65 -5.85
C MET A 100 1.20 -0.94 -5.64
N LEU A 101 0.31 -0.96 -6.65
CA LEU A 101 -1.01 -0.32 -6.53
C LEU A 101 -1.88 -1.03 -5.49
N THR A 102 -1.83 -2.36 -5.45
CA THR A 102 -2.52 -3.14 -4.44
C THR A 102 -2.01 -2.79 -3.04
N TYR A 103 -0.70 -2.67 -2.84
CA TYR A 103 -0.12 -2.24 -1.57
C TYR A 103 -0.58 -0.82 -1.18
N TYR A 104 -0.51 0.13 -2.12
CA TYR A 104 -0.94 1.51 -1.93
C TYR A 104 -2.43 1.62 -1.55
N CYS A 105 -3.30 0.84 -2.21
CA CYS A 105 -4.75 0.88 -2.00
C CYS A 105 -5.25 -0.01 -0.85
N GLN A 106 -4.59 -1.14 -0.56
CA GLN A 106 -5.06 -2.15 0.42
C GLN A 106 -5.05 -1.67 1.86
N HIS A 107 -4.28 -0.62 2.18
CA HIS A 107 -4.23 -0.09 3.53
C HIS A 107 -5.39 0.86 3.84
N TYR A 108 -6.28 1.09 2.88
CA TYR A 108 -7.56 1.75 3.12
C TYR A 108 -8.53 0.80 3.84
N LYS A 109 -8.74 1.02 5.14
CA LYS A 109 -9.68 0.22 5.94
C LYS A 109 -11.11 0.65 5.66
N TYR A 110 -11.87 -0.22 4.99
CA TYR A 110 -13.32 -0.09 4.90
C TYR A 110 -13.95 -0.40 6.26
N SER A 111 -14.76 0.51 6.78
CA SER A 111 -15.53 0.29 7.99
C SER A 111 -16.95 -0.09 7.65
N PHE A 112 -17.43 -1.20 8.23
CA PHE A 112 -18.81 -1.67 8.11
C PHE A 112 -19.68 -1.26 9.31
N ARG A 113 -19.16 -0.38 10.19
CA ARG A 113 -19.95 0.15 11.30
C ARG A 113 -21.00 1.09 10.75
N GLU A 114 -22.23 1.00 11.26
CA GLU A 114 -23.36 1.81 10.80
C GLU A 114 -23.04 3.31 10.78
N ALA A 115 -22.35 3.81 11.82
CA ALA A 115 -21.95 5.21 11.92
C ALA A 115 -20.97 5.65 10.81
N ASP A 116 -20.08 4.75 10.38
CA ASP A 116 -19.10 5.05 9.35
C ASP A 116 -19.75 4.98 7.95
N VAL A 117 -20.60 3.96 7.72
CA VAL A 117 -21.31 3.76 6.44
C VAL A 117 -22.21 4.95 6.11
N LYS A 118 -22.94 5.51 7.09
CA LYS A 118 -23.82 6.68 6.87
C LYS A 118 -23.06 7.92 6.38
N ASN A 119 -21.76 8.05 6.70
CA ASN A 119 -20.93 9.16 6.26
C ASN A 119 -20.32 8.94 4.85
N PHE A 120 -20.18 7.69 4.41
CA PHE A 120 -19.56 7.33 3.12
C PHE A 120 -20.51 7.34 1.93
N VAL A 121 -21.83 7.23 2.15
CA VAL A 121 -22.82 7.21 1.06
C VAL A 121 -23.17 8.64 0.63
N ILE A 122 -22.25 9.31 -0.07
CA ILE A 122 -22.60 10.46 -0.92
C ILE A 122 -23.00 9.86 -2.28
N HIS A 123 -24.29 9.67 -2.49
CA HIS A 123 -24.82 9.39 -3.82
C HIS A 123 -24.59 10.62 -4.71
N VAL A 124 -23.65 10.53 -5.65
CA VAL A 124 -23.68 11.38 -6.84
C VAL A 124 -24.53 10.65 -7.86
N SER A 125 -25.83 10.93 -7.83
CA SER A 125 -26.72 10.62 -8.94
C SER A 125 -26.51 11.69 -10.02
N GLN A 126 -26.17 11.28 -11.24
CA GLN A 126 -26.58 12.03 -12.43
C GLN A 126 -27.93 11.49 -12.90
#